data_AF-A0A8S7FJE0-F1
#
_entry.id   AF-A0A8S7FJE0-F1
#
_cell.length_a   1.000
_cell.length_b   1.000
_cell.length_c   1.000
_cell.angle_alpha   90.00
_cell.angle_beta   90.00
_cell.angle_gamma   90.00
#
_symmetry.space_group_name_H-M   'P 1'
#
loop_
_entity.id
_entity.type
_entity.pdbx_description
1 polymer ?
#
loop_
_entity_poly.entity_id
_entity_poly.type
_entity_poly.pdbx_seq_one_letter_code
_entity_poly.pdbx_strand_id
1 'polypeptide(L)'
;PQGPKGETGAAGPVGATGPQGPKGDPGETQIRFRLGPGNIIETNSNGWFPDTDGALITGLTFLDPKDATQVQGLFQHLQVRFGDGPWQDVKGLNEVGSDTGRTGE
;
A
#
# COMPACT_ATOMS: atom_id res chain seq x y z
N PRO A 1 -8.86 -85.61 -1.88
CA PRO A 1 -9.13 -84.45 -0.98
C PRO A 1 -8.28 -83.23 -1.39
N GLN A 2 -8.93 -82.10 -1.68
CA GLN A 2 -8.25 -80.86 -2.06
C GLN A 2 -7.83 -80.10 -0.80
N GLY A 3 -6.54 -79.75 -0.70
CA GLY A 3 -5.96 -79.08 0.47
C GLY A 3 -6.51 -77.65 0.67
N PRO A 4 -6.42 -77.12 1.91
CA PRO A 4 -6.97 -75.80 2.22
C PRO A 4 -6.30 -74.72 1.35
N LYS A 5 -7.12 -73.77 0.90
CA LYS A 5 -6.68 -72.59 0.14
C LYS A 5 -5.74 -71.77 1.02
N GLY A 6 -4.54 -71.47 0.52
CA GLY A 6 -3.52 -70.70 1.26
C GLY A 6 -4.02 -69.30 1.63
N GLU A 7 -3.57 -68.80 2.77
CA GLU A 7 -3.90 -67.47 3.29
C GLU A 7 -3.40 -66.37 2.35
N THR A 8 -4.16 -65.27 2.26
CA THR A 8 -3.79 -64.10 1.47
C THR A 8 -2.56 -63.43 2.08
N GLY A 9 -1.55 -63.15 1.26
CA GLY A 9 -0.31 -62.49 1.70
C GLY A 9 -0.54 -61.10 2.30
N ALA A 10 0.38 -60.68 3.16
CA ALA A 10 0.33 -59.38 3.83
C ALA A 10 0.33 -58.20 2.82
N ALA A 11 -0.32 -57.10 3.20
CA ALA A 11 -0.33 -55.87 2.42
C ALA A 11 1.10 -55.32 2.25
N GLY A 12 1.40 -54.81 1.05
CA GLY A 12 2.71 -54.22 0.74
C GLY A 12 2.97 -52.91 1.51
N PRO A 13 4.23 -52.46 1.59
CA PRO A 13 4.59 -51.24 2.28
C PRO A 13 3.94 -50.00 1.63
N VAL A 14 3.65 -49.00 2.45
CA VAL A 14 3.16 -47.69 1.98
C VAL A 14 4.28 -46.98 1.19
N GLY A 15 3.91 -46.36 0.07
CA GLY A 15 4.85 -45.61 -0.78
C GLY A 15 5.42 -44.38 -0.08
N ALA A 16 6.61 -43.94 -0.51
CA ALA A 16 7.27 -42.75 0.03
C ALA A 16 6.46 -41.46 -0.23
N THR A 17 6.53 -40.51 0.69
CA THR A 17 5.99 -39.16 0.50
C THR A 17 6.67 -38.47 -0.67
N GLY A 18 5.91 -37.74 -1.49
CA GLY A 18 6.43 -36.99 -2.64
C GLY A 18 7.31 -35.80 -2.22
N PRO A 19 8.08 -35.23 -3.18
CA PRO A 19 8.93 -34.07 -2.91
C PRO A 19 8.11 -32.83 -2.53
N GLN A 20 8.71 -31.94 -1.75
CA GLN A 20 8.16 -30.62 -1.47
C GLN A 20 8.02 -29.82 -2.78
N GLY A 21 6.88 -29.13 -2.96
CA GLY A 21 6.66 -28.25 -4.11
C GLY A 21 7.63 -27.06 -4.17
N PRO A 22 7.76 -26.38 -5.32
CA PRO A 22 8.65 -25.24 -5.48
C PRO A 22 8.27 -24.10 -4.54
N LYS A 23 9.27 -23.28 -4.18
CA LYS A 23 9.05 -22.02 -3.47
C LYS A 23 8.28 -21.05 -4.37
N GLY A 24 7.28 -20.36 -3.83
CA GLY A 24 6.54 -19.33 -4.59
C GLY A 24 7.41 -18.13 -4.96
N ASP A 25 7.00 -17.40 -5.99
CA ASP A 25 7.73 -16.22 -6.48
C ASP A 25 7.81 -15.11 -5.43
N PRO A 26 8.93 -14.36 -5.35
CA PRO A 26 9.00 -13.14 -4.55
C PRO A 26 7.92 -12.15 -5.01
N GLY A 27 7.15 -11.59 -4.07
CA GLY A 27 6.13 -10.60 -4.41
C GLY A 27 6.76 -9.35 -5.06
N GLU A 28 6.22 -8.90 -6.19
CA GLU A 28 6.60 -7.64 -6.83
C GLU A 28 6.39 -6.49 -5.84
N THR A 29 7.48 -5.83 -5.41
CA THR A 29 7.38 -4.67 -4.54
C THR A 29 6.94 -3.46 -5.37
N GLN A 30 5.62 -3.32 -5.58
CA GLN A 30 5.06 -2.18 -6.32
C GLN A 30 4.88 -0.97 -5.40
N ILE A 31 5.64 0.10 -5.63
CA ILE A 31 5.36 1.42 -5.04
C ILE A 31 4.28 2.09 -5.89
N ARG A 32 3.20 2.56 -5.25
CA ARG A 32 2.08 3.24 -5.93
C ARG A 32 1.75 4.55 -5.24
N PHE A 33 1.36 5.55 -6.03
CA PHE A 33 0.92 6.86 -5.57
C PHE A 33 -0.55 7.09 -5.92
N ARG A 34 -1.27 7.83 -5.07
CA ARG A 34 -2.62 8.34 -5.35
C ARG A 34 -2.88 9.63 -4.59
N LEU A 35 -3.94 10.33 -4.95
CA LEU A 35 -4.52 11.35 -4.08
C LEU A 35 -5.45 10.69 -3.05
N GLY A 36 -5.33 11.11 -1.80
CA GLY A 36 -6.21 10.72 -0.70
C GLY A 36 -7.59 11.39 -0.78
N PRO A 37 -8.43 11.24 0.26
CA PRO A 37 -9.72 11.92 0.34
C PRO A 37 -9.55 13.44 0.27
N GLY A 38 -10.53 14.11 -0.35
CA GLY A 38 -10.56 15.56 -0.49
C GLY A 38 -11.30 16.25 0.65
N ASN A 39 -10.74 17.34 1.15
CA ASN A 39 -11.36 18.23 2.12
C ASN A 39 -11.57 19.60 1.49
N ILE A 40 -12.77 20.17 1.64
CA ILE A 40 -13.03 21.55 1.22
C ILE A 40 -12.65 22.47 2.38
N ILE A 41 -11.76 23.42 2.12
CA ILE A 41 -11.24 24.37 3.11
C ILE A 41 -11.44 25.78 2.55
N GLU A 42 -11.98 26.67 3.39
CA GLU A 42 -12.15 28.08 3.06
C GLU A 42 -10.96 28.92 3.51
N THR A 43 -10.69 30.00 2.79
CA THR A 43 -9.75 31.03 3.22
C THR A 43 -10.24 31.70 4.51
N ASN A 44 -9.29 32.02 5.40
CA ASN A 44 -9.57 32.88 6.55
C ASN A 44 -9.68 34.36 6.12
N SER A 45 -9.90 35.27 7.09
CA SER A 45 -10.03 36.72 6.83
C SER A 45 -8.79 37.37 6.18
N ASN A 46 -7.64 36.70 6.18
CA ASN A 46 -6.41 37.19 5.54
C ASN A 46 -6.19 36.54 4.16
N GLY A 47 -7.15 35.76 3.65
CA GLY A 47 -7.04 35.06 2.37
C GLY A 47 -6.18 33.79 2.40
N TRP A 48 -5.84 33.25 3.58
CA TRP A 48 -5.00 32.05 3.73
C TRP A 48 -5.83 30.80 4.04
N PHE A 49 -5.47 29.66 3.45
CA PHE A 49 -6.06 28.36 3.78
C PHE A 49 -5.36 27.72 4.99
N PRO A 50 -6.02 27.63 6.16
CA PRO A 50 -5.41 27.07 7.37
C PRO A 50 -5.23 25.55 7.29
N ASP A 51 -4.26 25.02 8.03
CA ASP A 51 -4.07 23.58 8.26
C ASP A 51 -3.91 22.70 7.00
N THR A 52 -3.33 23.27 5.94
CA THR A 52 -3.19 22.61 4.63
C THR A 52 -1.81 22.00 4.35
N ASP A 53 -0.93 22.00 5.36
CA ASP A 53 0.43 21.48 5.26
C ASP A 53 0.45 20.07 4.68
N GLY A 54 1.23 19.86 3.61
CA GLY A 54 1.38 18.57 2.95
C GLY A 54 0.18 18.10 2.12
N ALA A 55 -0.86 18.92 1.97
CA ALA A 55 -1.95 18.69 1.03
C ALA A 55 -1.71 19.44 -0.29
N LEU A 56 -2.27 18.90 -1.37
CA LEU A 56 -2.29 19.51 -2.69
C LEU A 56 -3.66 20.15 -2.92
N ILE A 57 -3.68 21.35 -3.48
CA ILE A 57 -4.91 21.96 -4.00
C ILE A 57 -5.24 21.30 -5.32
N THR A 58 -6.39 20.65 -5.40
CA THR A 58 -6.89 19.95 -6.60
C THR A 58 -8.15 20.57 -7.18
N GLY A 59 -8.71 21.59 -6.51
CA GLY A 59 -9.82 22.39 -7.00
C GLY A 59 -9.88 23.74 -6.29
N LEU A 60 -10.39 24.76 -6.99
CA LEU A 60 -10.60 26.10 -6.47
C LEU A 60 -11.99 26.58 -6.87
N THR A 61 -12.72 27.20 -5.94
CA THR A 61 -14.04 27.78 -6.17
C THR A 61 -14.10 29.15 -5.51
N PHE A 62 -14.40 30.17 -6.31
CA PHE A 62 -14.62 31.53 -5.83
C PHE A 62 -16.09 31.66 -5.44
N LEU A 63 -16.35 31.90 -4.16
CA LEU A 63 -17.73 31.94 -3.64
C LEU A 63 -18.45 33.23 -4.01
N ASP A 64 -17.72 34.36 -3.96
CA ASP A 64 -18.21 35.66 -4.41
C ASP A 64 -17.22 36.27 -5.41
N PRO A 65 -17.62 36.53 -6.67
CA PRO A 65 -16.74 37.15 -7.66
C PRO A 65 -16.36 38.60 -7.33
N LYS A 66 -17.04 39.26 -6.38
CA LYS A 66 -16.71 40.61 -5.90
C LYS A 66 -15.85 40.60 -4.64
N ASP A 67 -15.72 39.46 -3.97
CA ASP A 67 -14.89 39.28 -2.79
C ASP A 67 -13.90 38.13 -3.00
N ALA A 68 -12.71 38.48 -3.47
CA ALA A 68 -11.62 37.53 -3.69
C ALA A 68 -11.04 36.94 -2.39
N THR A 69 -11.53 37.35 -1.22
CA THR A 69 -11.07 36.83 0.07
C THR A 69 -11.86 35.61 0.54
N GLN A 70 -12.97 35.26 -0.10
CA GLN A 70 -13.72 34.01 0.13
C GLN A 70 -13.52 33.01 -1.02
N VAL A 71 -12.52 32.15 -0.85
CA VAL A 71 -12.21 31.06 -1.78
C VAL A 71 -12.32 29.74 -1.05
N GLN A 72 -12.96 28.76 -1.68
CA GLN A 72 -12.91 27.34 -1.28
C GLN A 72 -11.84 26.62 -2.09
N GLY A 73 -10.95 25.90 -1.41
CA GLY A 73 -10.01 24.98 -2.01
C GLY A 73 -10.38 23.53 -1.69
N LEU A 74 -10.30 22.64 -2.67
CA LEU A 74 -10.32 21.20 -2.46
C LEU A 74 -8.88 20.72 -2.23
N PHE A 75 -8.60 20.21 -1.04
CA PHE A 75 -7.28 19.77 -0.61
C PHE A 75 -7.22 18.25 -0.49
N GLN A 76 -6.23 17.63 -1.12
CA GLN A 76 -5.98 16.19 -1.06
C GLN A 76 -4.52 15.90 -0.71
N HIS A 77 -4.27 15.01 0.24
CA HIS A 77 -2.91 14.56 0.53
C HIS A 77 -2.42 13.57 -0.53
N LEU A 78 -1.15 13.66 -0.90
CA LEU A 78 -0.50 12.59 -1.65
C LEU A 78 -0.35 11.37 -0.73
N GLN A 79 -0.82 10.23 -1.21
CA GLN A 79 -0.68 8.95 -0.52
C GLN A 79 0.23 8.01 -1.30
N VAL A 80 1.00 7.21 -0.56
CA VAL A 80 1.84 6.15 -1.09
C VAL A 80 1.49 4.82 -0.42
N ARG A 81 1.61 3.72 -1.16
CA ARG A 81 1.61 2.37 -0.60
C ARG A 81 2.75 1.53 -1.16
N PHE A 82 3.20 0.56 -0.38
CA PHE A 82 4.26 -0.37 -0.72
C PHE A 82 3.65 -1.78 -0.84
N GLY A 83 3.73 -2.38 -2.04
CA GLY A 83 3.06 -3.63 -2.35
C GLY A 83 1.54 -3.53 -2.09
N ASP A 84 1.03 -4.48 -1.31
CA ASP A 84 -0.37 -4.53 -0.87
C ASP A 84 -0.61 -3.93 0.53
N GLY A 85 0.40 -3.21 1.05
CA GLY A 85 0.27 -2.47 2.30
C GLY A 85 -0.77 -1.34 2.24
N PRO A 86 -1.11 -0.77 3.41
CA PRO A 86 -2.06 0.34 3.48
C PRO A 86 -1.51 1.57 2.78
N TRP A 87 -2.43 2.43 2.33
CA TRP A 87 -2.09 3.77 1.87
C TRP A 87 -1.73 4.66 3.06
N GLN A 88 -0.65 5.41 2.92
CA GLN A 88 -0.09 6.29 3.93
C GLN A 88 0.07 7.69 3.35
N ASP A 89 -0.26 8.72 4.13
CA ASP A 89 -0.02 10.11 3.72
C ASP A 89 1.48 10.38 3.71
N VAL A 90 1.98 10.94 2.60
CA VAL A 90 3.41 11.20 2.41
C VAL A 90 3.94 12.20 3.45
N LYS A 91 3.11 13.17 3.87
CA LYS A 91 3.47 14.13 4.94
C LYS A 91 3.92 13.47 6.23
N GLY A 92 3.33 12.31 6.57
CA GLY A 92 3.62 11.60 7.82
C GLY A 92 4.81 10.65 7.73
N LEU A 93 5.46 10.53 6.56
CA LEU A 93 6.59 9.64 6.37
C LEU A 93 7.88 10.35 6.78
N ASN A 94 8.68 9.66 7.60
CA ASN A 94 10.04 10.08 7.88
C ASN A 94 10.93 9.81 6.66
N GLU A 95 11.87 10.71 6.39
CA GLU A 95 12.95 10.45 5.44
C GLU A 95 13.76 9.25 5.95
N VAL A 96 13.78 8.16 5.18
CA VAL A 96 14.71 7.07 5.44
C VAL A 96 16.07 7.58 4.99
N GLY A 97 17.03 7.64 5.92
CA GLY A 97 18.36 8.20 5.71
C GLY A 97 18.94 7.80 4.36
N SER A 98 19.50 8.79 3.67
CA SER A 98 20.30 8.60 2.47
C SER A 98 21.44 7.63 2.79
N ASP A 99 21.22 6.35 2.50
CA ASP A 99 22.19 5.29 2.62
C ASP A 99 23.24 5.41 1.48
N THR A 100 23.77 6.62 1.26
CA THR A 100 25.07 6.82 0.64
C THR A 100 26.17 6.50 1.65
N GLY A 101 26.04 5.34 2.31
CA GLY A 101 27.12 4.61 2.95
C GLY A 101 28.09 4.14 1.87
N ARG A 102 28.80 5.10 1.27
CA ARG A 102 30.09 4.88 0.65
C ARG A 102 31.01 4.50 1.78
N THR A 103 31.03 3.23 2.15
CA THR A 103 32.13 2.65 2.92
C THR A 103 33.34 2.69 2.00
N GLY A 104 34.04 3.83 2.03
CA GLY A 104 35.46 3.85 1.74
C GLY A 104 36.15 3.15 2.90
N GLU A 105 36.70 1.99 2.61
CA GLU A 105 38.07 1.55 2.90
C GLU A 105 38.32 0.23 2.16
#